data_AF-G7GLI3-F1
#
_entry.id   AF-G7GLI3-F1
#
_cell.length_a   1.000
_cell.length_b   1.000
_cell.length_c   1.000
_cell.angle_alpha   90.00
_cell.angle_beta   90.00
_cell.angle_gamma   90.00
#
_symmetry.space_group_name_H-M   'P 1'
#
loop_
_entity.id
_entity.type
_entity.pdbx_description
1 polymer ?
#
loop_
_entity_poly.entity_id
_entity_poly.type
_entity_poly.pdbx_seq_one_letter_code
_entity_poly.pdbx_strand_id
1 'polypeptide(L)'
;MLSAMTHPRNWAVLRALPAVFDPDIPNHRMYAAITQTIFPAHVLSQLEVVLKTQAHAWVAETDWGRELIEKLKADAQKEGLQKGLRKGIEQGIAQGHDRELVNQARTLLTVLETKGITVDEAARRQINACADTDQLSAWTIRAVTASSIEEILS
;
A
#
# COMPACT_ATOMS: atom_id res chain seq x y z
N MET A 1 -12.48 27.79 24.30
CA MET A 1 -11.00 27.71 24.21
C MET A 1 -10.35 27.24 25.51
N LEU A 2 -10.50 27.96 26.63
CA LEU A 2 -9.86 27.60 27.91
C LEU A 2 -10.18 26.15 28.37
N SER A 3 -11.43 25.71 28.19
CA SER A 3 -11.86 24.33 28.52
C SER A 3 -11.14 23.26 27.69
N ALA A 4 -10.85 23.54 26.40
CA ALA A 4 -10.14 22.61 25.53
C ALA A 4 -8.65 22.48 25.93
N MET A 5 -8.06 23.55 26.47
CA MET A 5 -6.68 23.53 26.98
C MET A 5 -6.54 22.77 28.30
N THR A 6 -7.53 22.91 29.19
CA THR A 6 -7.51 22.27 30.51
C THR A 6 -7.98 20.82 30.48
N HIS A 7 -8.73 20.42 29.44
CA HIS A 7 -9.24 19.07 29.26
C HIS A 7 -8.89 18.50 27.87
N PRO A 8 -7.60 18.34 27.54
CA PRO A 8 -7.16 17.94 26.20
C PRO A 8 -7.59 16.52 25.79
N ARG A 9 -8.03 15.69 26.75
CA ARG A 9 -8.57 14.35 26.49
C ARG A 9 -10.09 14.34 26.29
N ASN A 10 -10.76 15.48 26.48
CA ASN A 10 -12.20 15.57 26.32
C ASN A 10 -12.57 15.87 24.85
N TRP A 11 -12.80 14.80 24.09
CA TRP A 11 -13.16 14.88 22.68
C TRP A 11 -14.46 15.64 22.39
N ALA A 12 -15.41 15.70 23.34
CA ALA A 12 -16.63 16.49 23.14
C ALA A 12 -16.31 17.99 23.08
N VAL A 13 -15.41 18.45 23.96
CA VAL A 13 -14.94 19.85 23.98
C VAL A 13 -14.13 20.17 22.71
N LEU A 14 -13.26 19.26 22.27
CA LEU A 14 -12.49 19.43 21.04
C LEU A 14 -13.37 19.43 19.78
N ARG A 15 -14.44 18.63 19.73
CA ARG A 15 -15.39 18.60 18.62
C ARG A 15 -16.25 19.85 18.51
N ALA A 16 -16.53 20.51 19.62
CA ALA A 16 -17.30 21.75 19.64
C ALA A 16 -16.45 22.98 19.27
N LEU A 17 -15.14 22.93 19.50
CA LEU A 17 -14.25 24.07 19.29
C LEU A 17 -14.25 24.60 17.84
N PRO A 18 -14.28 23.77 16.77
CA PRO A 18 -14.37 24.24 15.40
C PRO A 18 -15.50 25.22 15.10
N ALA A 19 -16.61 25.16 15.85
CA ALA A 19 -17.76 26.05 15.64
C ALA A 19 -17.45 27.54 15.89
N VAL A 20 -16.44 27.86 16.71
CA VAL A 20 -16.06 29.28 16.94
C VAL A 20 -15.20 29.87 15.83
N PHE A 21 -14.79 29.04 14.86
CA PHE A 21 -14.03 29.48 13.67
C PHE A 21 -14.93 29.70 12.45
N ASP A 22 -16.24 29.53 12.62
CA ASP A 22 -17.23 29.75 11.58
C ASP A 22 -17.25 31.23 11.11
N PRO A 23 -17.36 31.53 9.80
CA PRO A 23 -17.30 32.90 9.30
C PRO A 23 -18.43 33.78 9.81
N ASP A 24 -19.55 33.19 10.23
CA ASP A 24 -20.67 33.90 10.84
C ASP A 24 -20.33 34.45 12.23
N ILE A 25 -19.22 33.99 12.84
CA ILE A 25 -18.74 34.46 14.13
C ILE A 25 -17.80 35.67 13.93
N PRO A 26 -18.08 36.82 14.56
CA PRO A 26 -17.16 37.95 14.53
C PRO A 26 -15.77 37.56 15.02
N ASN A 27 -14.72 37.99 14.32
CA ASN A 27 -13.32 37.69 14.64
C ASN A 27 -12.93 36.20 14.57
N HIS A 28 -13.68 35.36 13.86
CA HIS A 28 -13.38 33.92 13.72
C HIS A 28 -11.93 33.60 13.31
N ARG A 29 -11.32 34.43 12.45
CA ARG A 29 -9.90 34.29 12.04
C ARG A 29 -8.93 34.50 13.19
N MET A 30 -9.21 35.50 14.05
CA MET A 30 -8.41 35.75 15.26
C MET A 30 -8.51 34.58 16.23
N TYR A 31 -9.70 34.00 16.39
CA TYR A 31 -9.91 32.81 17.20
C TYR A 31 -9.11 31.60 16.70
N ALA A 32 -9.08 31.37 15.39
CA ALA A 32 -8.26 30.33 14.79
C ALA A 32 -6.76 30.56 15.07
N ALA A 33 -6.27 31.79 14.85
CA ALA A 33 -4.87 32.15 15.06
C ALA A 33 -4.44 32.02 16.54
N ILE A 34 -5.27 32.48 17.48
CA ILE A 34 -5.02 32.35 18.92
C ILE A 34 -4.99 30.88 19.32
N THR A 35 -5.89 30.07 18.80
CA THR A 35 -5.90 28.62 19.06
C THR A 35 -4.61 27.99 18.59
N GLN A 36 -4.21 28.25 17.34
CA GLN A 36 -2.97 27.72 16.76
C GLN A 36 -1.72 28.15 17.55
N THR A 37 -1.71 29.38 18.09
CA THR A 37 -0.54 29.93 18.79
C THR A 37 -0.44 29.45 20.24
N ILE A 38 -1.57 29.40 20.96
CA ILE A 38 -1.57 29.19 22.41
C ILE A 38 -1.74 27.71 22.76
N PHE A 39 -2.35 26.89 21.89
CA PHE A 39 -2.61 25.50 22.23
C PHE A 39 -1.34 24.65 22.13
N PRO A 40 -1.11 23.70 23.06
CA PRO A 40 0.00 22.77 22.95
C PRO A 40 -0.09 21.91 21.68
N ALA A 41 1.07 21.55 21.10
CA ALA A 41 1.15 20.79 19.85
C ALA A 41 0.33 19.48 19.84
N HIS A 42 0.27 18.77 20.97
CA HIS A 42 -0.53 17.55 21.08
C HIS A 42 -2.05 17.82 21.02
N VAL A 43 -2.52 18.95 21.56
CA VAL A 43 -3.93 19.37 21.49
C VAL A 43 -4.28 19.82 20.08
N LEU A 44 -3.38 20.57 19.43
CA LEU A 44 -3.50 20.92 18.02
C LEU A 44 -3.57 19.68 17.14
N SER A 45 -2.74 18.67 17.40
CA SER A 45 -2.76 17.40 16.67
C SER A 45 -4.11 16.68 16.81
N GLN A 46 -4.71 16.67 18.01
CA GLN A 46 -6.04 16.10 18.21
C GLN A 46 -7.15 16.91 17.54
N LEU A 47 -7.02 18.23 17.56
CA LEU A 47 -7.96 19.14 16.90
C LEU A 47 -7.88 19.01 15.38
N GLU A 48 -6.70 18.82 14.80
CA GLU A 48 -6.54 18.47 13.38
C GLU A 48 -7.32 17.19 13.02
N VAL A 49 -7.37 16.18 13.89
CA VAL A 49 -8.19 14.97 13.65
C VAL A 49 -9.67 15.31 13.58
N VAL A 50 -10.16 16.18 14.47
CA VAL A 50 -11.53 16.68 14.44
C VAL A 50 -11.81 17.46 13.15
N LEU A 51 -10.91 18.38 12.78
CA LEU A 51 -11.06 19.21 11.57
C LEU A 51 -11.04 18.38 10.28
N LYS A 52 -10.33 17.24 10.27
CA LYS A 52 -10.31 16.29 9.14
C LYS A 52 -11.60 15.49 9.01
N THR A 53 -12.32 15.27 10.11
CA THR A 53 -13.52 14.41 10.14
C THR A 53 -14.83 15.18 9.96
N GLN A 54 -14.80 16.50 10.09
CA GLN A 54 -15.96 17.37 9.89
C GLN A 54 -15.69 18.31 8.71
N ALA A 55 -16.66 18.43 7.80
CA ALA A 55 -16.59 19.40 6.72
C ALA A 55 -16.78 20.82 7.29
N HIS A 56 -15.75 21.64 7.21
CA HIS A 56 -15.76 23.00 7.72
C HIS A 56 -15.50 23.98 6.57
N ALA A 57 -16.52 24.75 6.18
CA ALA A 57 -16.46 25.69 5.06
C ALA A 57 -15.35 26.76 5.23
N TRP A 58 -15.04 27.13 6.48
CA TRP A 58 -14.04 28.16 6.82
C TRP A 58 -12.58 27.69 6.77
N VAL A 59 -12.31 26.40 6.57
CA VAL A 59 -10.93 25.88 6.53
C VAL A 59 -10.13 26.50 5.37
N ALA A 60 -10.78 26.88 4.26
CA ALA A 60 -10.09 27.57 3.17
C ALA A 60 -9.77 29.05 3.47
N GLU A 61 -10.46 29.66 4.44
CA GLU A 61 -10.41 31.10 4.68
C GLU A 61 -9.36 31.52 5.72
N THR A 62 -8.95 30.60 6.59
CA THR A 62 -7.94 30.86 7.63
C THR A 62 -6.55 30.39 7.17
N ASP A 63 -5.49 31.06 7.65
CA ASP A 63 -4.11 30.61 7.40
C ASP A 63 -3.89 29.18 7.90
N TRP A 64 -4.34 28.91 9.13
CA TRP A 64 -4.24 27.58 9.73
C TRP A 64 -4.96 26.49 8.92
N GLY A 65 -6.16 26.80 8.40
CA GLY A 65 -6.90 25.84 7.59
C GLY A 65 -6.27 25.61 6.20
N ARG A 66 -5.67 26.64 5.58
CA ARG A 66 -4.87 26.47 4.35
C ARG A 66 -3.65 25.58 4.58
N GLU A 67 -2.91 25.81 5.66
CA GLU A 67 -1.77 24.96 6.05
C GLU A 67 -2.20 23.50 6.27
N LEU A 68 -3.35 23.28 6.92
CA LEU A 68 -3.89 21.95 7.13
C LEU A 68 -4.26 21.26 5.80
N ILE A 69 -4.84 21.98 4.84
CA ILE A 69 -5.14 21.44 3.51
C ILE A 69 -3.87 21.04 2.77
N GLU A 70 -2.83 21.87 2.79
CA GLU A 70 -1.56 21.54 2.13
C GLU A 70 -0.87 20.33 2.79
N LYS A 71 -0.88 20.27 4.13
CA LYS A 71 -0.40 19.10 4.87
C LYS A 71 -1.15 17.83 4.48
N LEU A 72 -2.49 17.90 4.40
CA LEU A 72 -3.33 16.78 3.99
C LEU A 72 -3.05 16.31 2.56
N LYS A 73 -2.86 17.24 1.61
CA LYS A 73 -2.47 16.89 0.24
C LYS A 73 -1.12 16.18 0.21
N ALA A 74 -0.13 16.70 0.95
CA ALA A 74 1.19 16.09 1.02
C ALA A 74 1.14 14.67 1.64
N ASP A 75 0.41 14.50 2.74
CA ASP A 75 0.20 13.20 3.39
C ASP A 75 -0.51 12.23 2.44
N ALA A 76 -1.57 12.66 1.76
CA ALA A 76 -2.32 11.85 0.80
C ALA A 76 -1.46 11.44 -0.40
N GLN A 77 -0.63 12.34 -0.93
CA GLN A 77 0.32 12.03 -2.00
C GLN A 77 1.36 11.00 -1.55
N LYS A 78 1.91 11.17 -0.34
CA LYS A 78 2.88 10.24 0.24
C LYS A 78 2.27 8.85 0.43
N GLU A 79 1.07 8.78 1.02
CA GLU A 79 0.35 7.52 1.18
C GLU A 79 0.01 6.88 -0.17
N GLY A 80 -0.46 7.67 -1.13
CA GLY A 80 -0.78 7.21 -2.47
C GLY A 80 0.44 6.61 -3.17
N LEU A 81 1.59 7.29 -3.10
CA LEU A 81 2.85 6.81 -3.64
C LEU A 81 3.30 5.51 -2.97
N GLN A 82 3.25 5.43 -1.63
CA GLN A 82 3.60 4.21 -0.90
C GLN A 82 2.70 3.04 -1.25
N LYS A 83 1.38 3.26 -1.30
CA LYS A 83 0.40 2.24 -1.71
C LYS A 83 0.63 1.78 -3.15
N GLY A 84 0.91 2.72 -4.05
CA GLY A 84 1.22 2.44 -5.46
C GLY A 84 2.50 1.63 -5.63
N LEU A 85 3.58 2.04 -4.95
CA LEU A 85 4.87 1.34 -4.99
C LEU A 85 4.75 -0.09 -4.46
N ARG A 86 4.07 -0.27 -3.31
CA ARG A 86 3.87 -1.61 -2.73
C ARG A 86 3.12 -2.53 -3.69
N LYS A 87 1.99 -2.07 -4.24
CA LYS A 87 1.22 -2.84 -5.23
C LYS A 87 2.05 -3.15 -6.47
N GLY A 88 2.83 -2.19 -6.97
CA GLY A 88 3.70 -2.39 -8.13
C GLY A 88 4.80 -3.42 -7.88
N ILE A 89 5.42 -3.40 -6.71
CA ILE A 89 6.42 -4.40 -6.31
C ILE A 89 5.79 -5.79 -6.17
N GLU A 90 4.66 -5.90 -5.47
CA GLU A 90 3.95 -7.18 -5.31
C GLU A 90 3.56 -7.79 -6.67
N GLN A 91 2.99 -6.97 -7.57
CA GLN A 91 2.65 -7.39 -8.92
C GLN A 91 3.89 -7.77 -9.75
N GLY A 92 4.97 -6.99 -9.66
CA GLY A 92 6.21 -7.27 -10.36
C GLY A 92 6.87 -8.57 -9.91
N ILE A 93 6.87 -8.86 -8.61
CA ILE A 93 7.38 -10.12 -8.05
C ILE A 93 6.52 -11.30 -8.53
N ALA A 94 5.19 -11.19 -8.45
CA ALA A 94 4.29 -12.25 -8.90
C ALA A 94 4.46 -12.54 -10.40
N GLN A 95 4.49 -11.50 -11.24
CA GLN A 95 4.73 -11.67 -12.68
C GLN A 95 6.12 -12.23 -12.99
N GLY A 96 7.13 -11.84 -12.21
CA GLY A 96 8.49 -12.38 -12.32
C GLY A 96 8.53 -13.88 -12.04
N HIS A 97 7.87 -14.30 -10.95
CA HIS A 97 7.76 -15.69 -10.54
C HIS A 97 7.01 -16.54 -11.58
N ASP A 98 5.86 -16.07 -12.08
CA ASP A 98 5.11 -16.78 -13.13
C ASP A 98 5.94 -16.92 -14.41
N ARG A 99 6.67 -15.87 -14.79
CA ARG A 99 7.56 -15.92 -15.95
C ARG A 99 8.72 -16.89 -15.74
N GLU A 100 9.25 -16.99 -14.52
CA GLU A 100 10.30 -17.94 -14.16
C GLU A 100 9.81 -19.39 -14.31
N LEU A 101 8.65 -19.72 -13.74
CA LEU A 101 8.03 -21.05 -13.87
C LEU A 101 7.85 -21.45 -15.33
N VAL A 102 7.27 -20.57 -16.16
CA VAL A 102 7.07 -20.83 -17.59
C VAL A 102 8.40 -21.02 -18.31
N ASN A 103 9.42 -20.23 -17.97
CA ASN A 103 10.75 -20.35 -18.58
C ASN A 103 11.45 -21.66 -18.18
N GLN A 104 11.34 -22.09 -16.92
CA GLN A 104 11.93 -23.33 -16.44
C GLN A 104 11.23 -24.54 -17.06
N ALA A 105 9.89 -24.56 -17.08
CA ALA A 105 9.11 -25.61 -17.76
C ALA A 105 9.49 -25.73 -19.24
N ARG A 106 9.60 -24.58 -19.94
CA ARG A 106 10.07 -24.56 -21.34
C ARG A 106 11.49 -25.09 -21.48
N THR A 107 12.40 -24.70 -20.58
CA THR A 107 13.79 -25.18 -20.59
C THR A 107 13.86 -26.69 -20.43
N LEU A 108 13.13 -27.25 -19.47
CA LEU A 108 13.04 -28.70 -19.27
C LEU A 108 12.55 -29.40 -20.55
N LEU A 109 11.44 -28.92 -21.15
CA LEU A 109 10.90 -29.50 -22.38
C LEU A 109 11.92 -29.46 -23.53
N THR A 110 12.69 -28.37 -23.67
CA THR A 110 13.76 -28.27 -24.68
C THR A 110 14.89 -29.27 -24.43
N VAL A 111 15.28 -29.50 -23.18
CA VAL A 111 16.28 -30.52 -22.83
C VAL A 111 15.79 -31.92 -23.18
N LEU A 112 14.54 -32.24 -22.86
CA LEU A 112 13.93 -33.54 -23.18
C LEU A 112 13.90 -33.80 -24.69
N GLU A 113 13.47 -32.79 -25.46
CA GLU A 113 13.46 -32.85 -26.93
C GLU A 113 14.88 -33.07 -27.50
N THR A 114 15.87 -32.35 -26.97
CA THR A 114 17.27 -32.48 -27.41
C THR A 114 17.84 -33.87 -27.13
N LYS A 115 17.40 -34.53 -26.05
CA LYS A 115 17.78 -35.90 -25.72
C LYS A 115 17.00 -36.97 -26.49
N GLY A 116 15.98 -36.58 -27.24
CA GLY A 116 15.07 -37.53 -27.91
C GLY A 116 14.17 -38.30 -26.95
N ILE A 117 13.93 -37.79 -25.73
CA ILE A 117 12.98 -38.39 -24.79
C ILE A 117 11.57 -38.01 -25.24
N THR A 118 10.73 -39.01 -25.48
CA THR A 118 9.34 -38.78 -25.87
C THR A 118 8.56 -38.25 -24.67
N VAL A 119 7.95 -37.07 -24.82
CA VAL A 119 7.10 -36.46 -23.79
C VAL A 119 5.65 -36.60 -24.24
N ASP A 120 4.85 -37.37 -23.51
CA ASP A 120 3.43 -37.49 -23.77
C ASP A 120 2.64 -36.26 -23.27
N GLU A 121 1.37 -36.17 -23.66
CA GLU A 121 0.53 -35.01 -23.32
C GLU A 121 0.20 -34.94 -21.81
N ALA A 122 0.31 -36.05 -21.08
CA ALA A 122 0.12 -36.07 -19.64
C ALA A 122 1.32 -35.43 -18.92
N ALA A 123 2.53 -35.88 -19.23
CA ALA A 123 3.79 -35.34 -18.73
C ALA A 123 3.95 -33.86 -19.11
N ARG A 124 3.61 -33.48 -20.34
CA ARG A 124 3.69 -32.08 -20.78
C ARG A 124 2.77 -31.16 -19.98
N ARG A 125 1.54 -31.61 -19.68
CA ARG A 125 0.62 -30.87 -18.83
C ARG A 125 1.12 -30.79 -17.39
N GLN A 126 1.67 -31.87 -16.85
CA GLN A 126 2.27 -31.87 -15.50
C GLN A 126 3.42 -30.87 -15.39
N ILE A 127 4.33 -30.84 -16.35
CA ILE A 127 5.47 -29.90 -16.36
C ILE A 127 4.98 -28.45 -16.43
N ASN A 128 4.05 -28.13 -17.33
CA ASN A 128 3.55 -26.76 -17.49
C ASN A 128 2.66 -26.28 -16.33
N ALA A 129 2.03 -27.21 -15.60
CA ALA A 129 1.19 -26.89 -14.44
C ALA A 129 1.99 -26.86 -13.12
N CYS A 130 3.27 -27.23 -13.14
CA CYS A 130 4.11 -27.18 -11.95
C CYS A 130 4.32 -25.72 -11.51
N ALA A 131 3.96 -25.44 -10.26
CA ALA A 131 4.06 -24.11 -9.65
C ALA A 131 5.25 -24.01 -8.68
N ASP A 132 6.18 -24.96 -8.74
CA ASP A 132 7.35 -25.08 -7.88
C ASP A 132 8.63 -24.99 -8.73
N THR A 133 9.38 -23.91 -8.57
CA THR A 133 10.61 -23.64 -9.31
C THR A 133 11.73 -24.60 -8.93
N ASP A 134 11.78 -25.07 -7.68
CA ASP A 134 12.78 -26.03 -7.20
C ASP A 134 12.49 -27.41 -7.79
N GLN A 135 11.21 -27.80 -7.88
CA GLN A 135 10.81 -29.04 -8.53
C GLN A 135 11.16 -29.04 -10.02
N LEU A 136 10.84 -27.97 -10.75
CA LEU A 136 11.22 -27.81 -12.16
C LEU A 136 12.74 -27.85 -12.36
N SER A 137 13.50 -27.25 -11.44
CA SER A 137 14.96 -27.29 -11.46
C SER A 137 15.50 -28.69 -11.22
N ALA A 138 14.95 -29.43 -10.25
CA ALA A 138 15.32 -30.81 -9.96
C ALA A 138 15.02 -31.74 -11.14
N TRP A 139 13.87 -31.57 -11.81
CA TRP A 139 13.54 -32.28 -13.05
C TRP A 139 14.52 -31.94 -14.16
N THR A 140 14.91 -30.68 -14.31
CA THR A 140 15.89 -30.25 -15.31
C THR A 140 17.25 -30.91 -15.09
N ILE A 141 17.72 -31.00 -13.84
CA ILE A 141 18.97 -31.68 -13.51
C ILE A 141 18.87 -33.18 -13.79
N ARG A 142 17.77 -33.83 -13.39
CA ARG A 142 17.54 -35.27 -13.67
C ARG A 142 17.46 -35.57 -15.16
N ALA A 143 16.88 -34.67 -15.95
CA ALA A 143 16.77 -34.85 -17.38
C ALA A 143 18.13 -35.02 -18.07
N VAL A 144 19.22 -34.49 -17.49
CA VAL A 144 20.58 -34.66 -18.03
C VAL A 144 20.99 -36.14 -18.07
N THR A 145 20.66 -36.93 -17.05
CA THR A 145 21.14 -38.32 -16.92
C THR A 145 20.05 -39.37 -17.18
N ALA A 146 18.79 -39.05 -16.93
CA ALA A 146 17.67 -39.97 -17.08
C ALA A 146 17.44 -40.44 -18.53
N SER A 147 16.87 -41.63 -18.69
CA SER A 147 16.60 -42.26 -19.99
C SER A 147 15.12 -42.24 -20.39
N SER A 148 14.24 -41.90 -19.46
CA SER A 148 12.78 -41.92 -19.62
C SER A 148 12.13 -40.72 -18.94
N ILE A 149 10.89 -40.42 -19.30
CA ILE A 149 10.13 -39.31 -18.70
C ILE A 149 9.70 -39.65 -17.26
N GLU A 150 9.45 -40.92 -16.97
CA GLU A 150 9.05 -41.41 -15.66
C GLU A 150 10.16 -41.22 -14.61
N GLU A 151 11.43 -41.48 -14.97
CA GLU A 151 12.59 -41.22 -14.09
C GLU A 151 12.76 -39.73 -13.73
N ILE A 152 12.33 -38.86 -14.64
CA ILE A 152 12.47 -37.41 -14.50
C ILE A 152 11.36 -36.87 -13.62
N LEU A 153 10.12 -37.31 -13.82
CA LEU A 153 8.95 -36.79 -13.10
C LEU A 153 8.67 -37.49 -11.76
N SER A 154 9.46 -38.52 -11.40
CA SER A 154 9.34 -39.23 -10.13
C SER A 154 9.65 -38.39 -8.90
#